data_AF-K2M2M7-F1
#
_entry.id   AF-K2M2M7-F1
#
_cell.length_a   1.000
_cell.length_b   1.000
_cell.length_c   1.000
_cell.angle_alpha   90.00
_cell.angle_beta   90.00
_cell.angle_gamma   90.00
#
_symmetry.space_group_name_H-M   'P 1'
#
loop_
_entity.id
_entity.type
_entity.pdbx_description
1 polymer ?
#
loop_
_entity_poly.entity_id
_entity_poly.type
_entity_poly.pdbx_seq_one_letter_code
_entity_poly.pdbx_strand_id
1 'polypeptide(L)'
;TVGSGLLWLCYRNVTFSGGGMSLTVLIGAMTGDVANVTFDGCTWRDGAVLVLLGGAYDSLGSLNIVVTGNTFSDALLSPEGVFPPHTNITISGNRFTVTRLISRSGLGLRKPSCVVMNVLVISNDSAVVLSGNVFQTVRASSSAINFVGPSLRVSWHSLFAVMGNTFHMEGSDSTLMYLQGSTQSSSLSVLNNSAVVIRGNVVTRPVHCFILFFEALRVESLSAVVFQGNDMQKSSVVFFTSYSSNIYYNSWLQFSDNLFRESPSEAFLFLNPTANLRDSTMSVSGNRFKSSMSTPTVLYIPSDCSDLTNGAIVAACNTVNDEEGVNYAIPSVYNATILTCSDPCALASSCFPAYTTTASSDGCACTCAEGGHGDACLPVAVPEPPSTDGADLCVRDVSVGVEVSAGLGTSLACYVGVTFAADVVVDVASMSGSVRNVTLANCTLVG
;
A
#
# COMPACT_ATOMS: atom_id res chain seq x y z
N THR A 1 -6.54 24.93 -12.30
CA THR A 1 -7.49 23.81 -12.43
C THR A 1 -7.56 23.36 -13.87
N VAL A 2 -7.57 22.05 -14.13
CA VAL A 2 -7.56 21.42 -15.47
C VAL A 2 -8.48 20.19 -15.49
N GLY A 3 -8.73 19.59 -16.66
CA GLY A 3 -9.48 18.33 -16.81
C GLY A 3 -10.83 18.45 -17.50
N SER A 4 -11.46 19.63 -17.48
CA SER A 4 -12.80 19.84 -18.05
C SER A 4 -12.86 19.50 -19.54
N GLY A 5 -13.69 18.51 -19.91
CA GLY A 5 -13.88 18.04 -21.30
C GLY A 5 -12.68 17.29 -21.89
N LEU A 6 -11.67 16.95 -21.09
CA LEU A 6 -10.47 16.26 -21.57
C LEU A 6 -10.59 14.74 -21.43
N LEU A 7 -10.12 14.04 -22.47
CA LEU A 7 -9.87 12.59 -22.46
C LEU A 7 -8.43 12.27 -22.03
N TRP A 8 -7.51 13.23 -22.12
CA TRP A 8 -6.12 13.02 -21.76
C TRP A 8 -5.49 14.28 -21.18
N LEU A 9 -4.58 14.07 -20.22
CA LEU A 9 -3.76 15.11 -19.62
C LEU A 9 -2.36 14.53 -19.37
N CYS A 10 -1.32 15.18 -19.85
CA CYS A 10 0.05 14.71 -19.66
C CYS A 10 0.99 15.87 -19.31
N TYR A 11 1.71 15.73 -18.21
CA TYR A 11 2.82 16.59 -17.84
C TYR A 11 4.08 15.73 -17.72
N ARG A 12 5.12 16.12 -18.45
CA ARG A 12 6.43 15.47 -18.44
C ARG A 12 7.52 16.47 -18.14
N ASN A 13 8.38 16.16 -17.16
CA ASN A 13 9.54 16.98 -16.79
C ASN A 13 9.21 18.45 -16.48
N VAL A 14 8.02 18.71 -15.92
CA VAL A 14 7.57 20.07 -15.55
C VAL A 14 7.88 20.35 -14.08
N THR A 15 8.26 21.59 -13.78
CA THR A 15 8.46 22.06 -12.40
C THR A 15 7.28 22.94 -11.95
N PHE A 16 6.65 22.57 -10.84
CA PHE A 16 5.63 23.32 -10.12
C PHE A 16 6.20 23.81 -8.78
N SER A 17 6.11 25.11 -8.49
CA SER A 17 6.83 25.73 -7.37
C SER A 17 5.98 26.79 -6.66
N GLY A 18 6.02 26.80 -5.33
CA GLY A 18 5.50 27.88 -4.48
C GLY A 18 4.20 27.54 -3.76
N GLY A 19 4.00 28.12 -2.56
CA GLY A 19 2.88 27.77 -1.67
C GLY A 19 1.48 28.15 -2.15
N GLY A 20 1.36 28.98 -3.19
CA GLY A 20 0.10 29.25 -3.88
C GLY A 20 -0.14 28.35 -5.08
N MET A 21 0.84 27.52 -5.47
CA MET A 21 0.76 26.68 -6.66
C MET A 21 -0.02 25.41 -6.34
N SER A 22 -1.27 25.36 -6.79
CA SER A 22 -2.11 24.16 -6.70
C SER A 22 -2.59 23.77 -8.10
N LEU A 23 -2.16 22.61 -8.59
CA LEU A 23 -2.72 22.03 -9.81
C LEU A 23 -3.80 21.03 -9.41
N THR A 24 -5.05 21.40 -9.65
CA THR A 24 -6.21 20.52 -9.45
C THR A 24 -6.66 19.94 -10.78
N VAL A 25 -6.64 18.61 -10.89
CA VAL A 25 -7.29 17.85 -11.97
C VAL A 25 -8.72 17.54 -11.53
N LEU A 26 -9.71 18.10 -12.22
CA LEU A 26 -11.14 17.85 -11.95
C LEU A 26 -11.60 16.61 -12.70
N ILE A 27 -11.54 15.45 -12.04
CA ILE A 27 -11.91 14.17 -12.64
C ILE A 27 -13.40 14.13 -13.01
N GLY A 28 -14.28 14.66 -12.14
CA GLY A 28 -15.72 14.73 -12.42
C GLY A 28 -16.10 15.61 -13.61
N ALA A 29 -15.17 16.43 -14.12
CA ALA A 29 -15.37 17.25 -15.32
C ALA A 29 -14.74 16.62 -16.58
N MET A 30 -14.03 15.50 -16.46
CA MET A 30 -13.54 14.73 -17.61
C MET A 30 -14.70 13.97 -18.26
N THR A 31 -14.58 13.66 -19.55
CA THR A 31 -15.66 13.09 -20.36
C THR A 31 -15.16 11.99 -21.28
N GLY A 32 -16.01 11.01 -21.59
CA GLY A 32 -15.80 9.98 -22.61
C GLY A 32 -15.48 8.60 -22.05
N ASP A 33 -15.26 7.63 -22.94
CA ASP A 33 -15.22 6.21 -22.56
C ASP A 33 -13.99 5.86 -21.71
N VAL A 34 -12.83 6.45 -22.05
CA VAL A 34 -11.56 6.24 -21.34
C VAL A 34 -10.83 7.57 -21.22
N ALA A 35 -10.45 7.94 -19.99
CA ALA A 35 -9.58 9.08 -19.73
C ALA A 35 -8.21 8.68 -19.17
N ASN A 36 -7.17 9.42 -19.55
CA ASN A 36 -5.80 9.18 -19.08
C ASN A 36 -5.16 10.46 -18.51
N VAL A 37 -4.62 10.39 -17.30
CA VAL A 37 -3.88 11.48 -16.66
C VAL A 37 -2.48 10.99 -16.32
N THR A 38 -1.45 11.72 -16.72
CA THR A 38 -0.06 11.33 -16.47
C THR A 38 0.77 12.50 -15.96
N PHE A 39 1.49 12.25 -14.86
CA PHE A 39 2.54 13.10 -14.32
C PHE A 39 3.81 12.25 -14.24
N ASP A 40 4.76 12.54 -15.11
CA ASP A 40 5.95 11.72 -15.33
C ASP A 40 7.21 12.59 -15.23
N GLY A 41 8.09 12.26 -14.28
CA GLY A 41 9.33 13.02 -14.06
C GLY A 41 9.13 14.47 -13.62
N CYS A 42 7.95 14.86 -13.12
CA CYS A 42 7.70 16.25 -12.71
C CYS A 42 8.32 16.55 -11.32
N THR A 43 8.64 17.82 -11.11
CA THR A 43 9.14 18.33 -9.82
C THR A 43 8.07 19.22 -9.18
N TRP A 44 7.74 18.95 -7.93
CA TRP A 44 6.82 19.73 -7.10
C TRP A 44 7.57 20.24 -5.90
N ARG A 45 7.59 21.56 -5.67
CA ARG A 45 8.37 22.12 -4.57
C ARG A 45 7.81 23.38 -3.93
N ASP A 46 8.39 23.75 -2.80
CA ASP A 46 8.16 25.04 -2.11
C ASP A 46 6.70 25.28 -1.71
N GLY A 47 5.97 24.23 -1.37
CA GLY A 47 4.56 24.26 -0.99
C GLY A 47 3.58 23.96 -2.13
N ALA A 48 4.07 23.54 -3.29
CA ALA A 48 3.20 23.15 -4.41
C ALA A 48 2.33 21.93 -4.06
N VAL A 49 1.13 21.89 -4.63
CA VAL A 49 0.15 20.82 -4.39
C VAL A 49 -0.40 20.28 -5.71
N LEU A 50 -0.36 18.95 -5.87
CA LEU A 50 -1.11 18.23 -6.90
C LEU A 50 -2.38 17.67 -6.27
N VAL A 51 -3.55 18.09 -6.76
CA VAL A 51 -4.84 17.56 -6.33
C VAL A 51 -5.46 16.76 -7.47
N LEU A 52 -5.77 15.49 -7.22
CA LEU A 52 -6.57 14.65 -8.11
C LEU A 52 -7.97 14.56 -7.51
N LEU A 53 -8.88 15.42 -7.99
CA LEU A 53 -10.18 15.61 -7.36
C LEU A 53 -11.25 14.78 -8.08
N GLY A 54 -11.62 13.66 -7.46
CA GLY A 54 -12.83 12.89 -7.75
C GLY A 54 -14.09 13.70 -7.40
N GLY A 55 -15.20 13.35 -8.04
CA GLY A 55 -16.49 14.05 -7.91
C GLY A 55 -17.61 13.23 -8.54
N ALA A 56 -18.80 13.81 -8.64
CA ALA A 56 -19.88 13.18 -9.42
C ALA A 56 -19.43 13.05 -10.89
N TYR A 57 -19.60 11.86 -11.46
CA TYR A 57 -19.23 11.53 -12.83
C TYR A 57 -20.46 10.98 -13.55
N ASP A 58 -20.93 11.68 -14.58
CA ASP A 58 -22.09 11.23 -15.37
C ASP A 58 -21.68 10.69 -16.76
N SER A 59 -20.43 10.91 -17.17
CA SER A 59 -20.01 10.73 -18.57
C SER A 59 -18.64 10.07 -18.77
N LEU A 60 -18.02 9.54 -17.70
CA LEU A 60 -16.72 8.89 -17.77
C LEU A 60 -16.83 7.38 -17.50
N GLY A 61 -16.43 6.56 -18.48
CA GLY A 61 -16.52 5.10 -18.40
C GLY A 61 -15.40 4.47 -17.58
N SER A 62 -14.16 4.86 -17.84
CA SER A 62 -12.95 4.37 -17.16
C SER A 62 -11.86 5.44 -17.08
N LEU A 63 -10.94 5.29 -16.15
CA LEU A 63 -9.93 6.31 -15.86
C LEU A 63 -8.59 5.68 -15.48
N ASN A 64 -7.51 6.11 -16.13
CA ASN A 64 -6.15 5.77 -15.71
C ASN A 64 -5.41 7.02 -15.27
N ILE A 65 -4.85 7.01 -14.07
CA ILE A 65 -3.98 8.06 -13.55
C ILE A 65 -2.63 7.45 -13.22
N VAL A 66 -1.57 8.02 -13.78
CA VAL A 66 -0.18 7.61 -13.51
C VAL A 66 0.60 8.80 -12.96
N VAL A 67 1.09 8.68 -11.74
CA VAL A 67 2.02 9.62 -11.11
C VAL A 67 3.32 8.86 -10.89
N THR A 68 4.28 9.03 -11.81
CA THR A 68 5.51 8.23 -11.82
C THR A 68 6.79 9.04 -11.92
N GLY A 69 7.84 8.61 -11.22
CA GLY A 69 9.16 9.23 -11.29
C GLY A 69 9.22 10.71 -10.82
N ASN A 70 8.20 11.19 -10.11
CA ASN A 70 8.14 12.59 -9.68
C ASN A 70 8.94 12.83 -8.40
N THR A 71 9.38 14.07 -8.22
CA THR A 71 9.99 14.54 -6.96
C THR A 71 9.07 15.56 -6.29
N PHE A 72 8.68 15.30 -5.05
CA PHE A 72 7.91 16.21 -4.19
C PHE A 72 8.80 16.67 -3.03
N SER A 73 9.27 17.93 -3.06
CA SER A 73 10.15 18.52 -2.05
C SER A 73 9.43 19.66 -1.33
N ASP A 74 9.01 19.43 -0.09
CA ASP A 74 8.06 20.31 0.61
C ASP A 74 6.81 20.58 -0.25
N ALA A 75 6.28 19.52 -0.84
CA ALA A 75 5.11 19.54 -1.71
C ALA A 75 4.19 18.36 -1.39
N LEU A 76 2.96 18.42 -1.88
CA LEU A 76 1.90 17.49 -1.49
C LEU A 76 1.22 16.86 -2.71
N LEU A 77 0.98 15.56 -2.63
CA LEU A 77 0.06 14.84 -3.52
C LEU A 77 -1.26 14.59 -2.77
N SER A 78 -2.39 14.88 -3.40
CA SER A 78 -3.72 14.80 -2.79
C SER A 78 -4.77 14.18 -3.72
N PRO A 79 -4.83 12.84 -3.83
CA PRO A 79 -5.96 12.16 -4.46
C PRO A 79 -7.12 12.10 -3.48
N GLU A 80 -8.27 12.64 -3.87
CA GLU A 80 -9.43 12.70 -2.98
C GLU A 80 -10.75 12.77 -3.74
N GLY A 81 -11.83 12.37 -3.08
CA GLY A 81 -13.18 12.32 -3.62
C GLY A 81 -13.60 10.90 -3.99
N VAL A 82 -14.66 10.83 -4.78
CA VAL A 82 -15.20 9.59 -5.34
C VAL A 82 -14.73 9.49 -6.78
N PHE A 83 -14.10 8.36 -7.14
CA PHE A 83 -13.62 8.13 -8.49
C PHE A 83 -14.62 7.32 -9.32
N PRO A 84 -14.63 7.49 -10.65
CA PRO A 84 -15.42 6.68 -11.58
C PRO A 84 -15.16 5.18 -11.43
N PRO A 85 -16.08 4.30 -11.88
CA PRO A 85 -15.79 2.87 -11.99
C PRO A 85 -14.59 2.62 -12.90
N HIS A 86 -13.97 1.44 -12.78
CA HIS A 86 -12.82 1.05 -13.60
C HIS A 86 -11.68 2.09 -13.57
N THR A 87 -11.43 2.66 -12.40
CA THR A 87 -10.36 3.63 -12.18
C THR A 87 -9.08 2.91 -11.76
N ASN A 88 -7.96 3.15 -12.44
CA ASN A 88 -6.63 2.73 -12.01
C ASN A 88 -5.76 3.95 -11.68
N ILE A 89 -5.38 4.13 -10.42
CA ILE A 89 -4.43 5.16 -9.97
C ILE A 89 -3.13 4.48 -9.57
N THR A 90 -2.09 4.69 -10.36
CA THR A 90 -0.73 4.21 -10.08
C THR A 90 0.15 5.37 -9.63
N ILE A 91 0.65 5.31 -8.39
CA ILE A 91 1.61 6.25 -7.83
C ILE A 91 2.91 5.48 -7.60
N SER A 92 3.84 5.54 -8.55
CA SER A 92 5.00 4.64 -8.55
C SER A 92 6.34 5.33 -8.70
N GLY A 93 7.37 4.87 -7.97
CA GLY A 93 8.74 5.35 -8.15
C GLY A 93 8.96 6.83 -7.85
N ASN A 94 8.07 7.46 -7.08
CA ASN A 94 8.19 8.87 -6.71
C ASN A 94 9.04 9.04 -5.45
N ARG A 95 9.64 10.23 -5.30
CA ARG A 95 10.37 10.63 -4.09
C ARG A 95 9.63 11.77 -3.40
N PHE A 96 9.24 11.56 -2.15
CA PHE A 96 8.64 12.57 -1.29
C PHE A 96 9.62 12.96 -0.19
N THR A 97 9.83 14.25 0.00
CA THR A 97 10.66 14.80 1.07
C THR A 97 9.92 15.97 1.70
N VAL A 98 9.54 15.84 2.96
CA VAL A 98 8.77 16.86 3.69
C VAL A 98 9.49 17.27 4.97
N THR A 99 9.80 18.56 5.07
CA THR A 99 10.52 19.18 6.18
C THR A 99 9.66 20.10 7.04
N ARG A 100 8.49 20.49 6.51
CA ARG A 100 7.54 21.37 7.17
C ARG A 100 6.10 20.98 6.85
N LEU A 101 5.17 21.54 7.60
CA LEU A 101 3.75 21.43 7.29
C LEU A 101 3.46 22.13 5.96
N ILE A 102 2.82 21.41 5.02
CA ILE A 102 2.35 21.96 3.74
C ILE A 102 0.85 22.21 3.87
N SER A 103 0.44 23.46 3.73
CA SER A 103 -0.96 23.85 3.81
C SER A 103 -1.73 23.33 2.60
N ARG A 104 -2.84 22.63 2.86
CA ARG A 104 -3.87 22.30 1.86
C ARG A 104 -5.14 23.03 2.29
N SER A 105 -5.52 24.08 1.57
CA SER A 105 -6.73 24.87 1.86
C SER A 105 -7.95 23.96 2.04
N GLY A 106 -8.66 24.07 3.16
CA GLY A 106 -9.81 23.21 3.47
C GLY A 106 -9.49 21.88 4.16
N LEU A 107 -8.22 21.56 4.42
CA LEU A 107 -7.83 20.46 5.31
C LEU A 107 -7.05 20.99 6.51
N GLY A 108 -7.52 20.67 7.71
CA GLY A 108 -6.88 21.05 8.97
C GLY A 108 -5.67 20.16 9.30
N LEU A 109 -4.65 20.16 8.45
CA LEU A 109 -3.45 19.34 8.65
C LEU A 109 -2.70 19.78 9.90
N ARG A 110 -2.47 18.85 10.82
CA ARG A 110 -1.74 19.09 12.08
C ARG A 110 -0.30 18.60 12.06
N LYS A 111 0.05 17.76 11.08
CA LYS A 111 1.37 17.13 10.96
C LYS A 111 1.85 17.15 9.51
N PRO A 112 3.17 17.29 9.26
CA PRO A 112 3.75 17.14 7.94
C PRO A 112 3.36 15.81 7.31
N SER A 113 2.95 15.83 6.04
CA SER A 113 2.46 14.67 5.31
C SER A 113 2.90 14.71 3.85
N CYS A 114 3.25 13.56 3.26
CA CYS A 114 3.68 13.46 1.85
C CYS A 114 2.48 13.32 0.90
N VAL A 115 1.55 12.46 1.29
CA VAL A 115 0.28 12.23 0.61
C VAL A 115 -0.85 12.48 1.60
N VAL A 116 -1.79 13.31 1.22
CA VAL A 116 -2.95 13.66 2.06
C VAL A 116 -4.21 13.38 1.29
N MET A 117 -5.18 12.77 1.95
CA MET A 117 -6.48 12.46 1.37
C MET A 117 -7.56 12.96 2.33
N ASN A 118 -8.61 13.58 1.80
CA ASN A 118 -9.77 13.89 2.62
C ASN A 118 -10.67 12.66 2.73
N VAL A 119 -11.25 12.28 1.60
CA VAL A 119 -12.04 11.08 1.37
C VAL A 119 -11.41 10.37 0.18
N LEU A 120 -11.28 9.05 0.21
CA LEU A 120 -10.94 8.29 -1.00
C LEU A 120 -11.93 7.13 -1.13
N VAL A 121 -12.80 7.23 -2.14
CA VAL A 121 -13.72 6.15 -2.50
C VAL A 121 -13.34 5.61 -3.86
N ILE A 122 -12.99 4.32 -3.87
CA ILE A 122 -12.80 3.54 -5.10
C ILE A 122 -13.77 2.37 -5.10
N SER A 123 -14.39 2.15 -6.26
CA SER A 123 -15.41 1.12 -6.42
C SER A 123 -15.47 0.58 -7.83
N ASN A 124 -16.10 -0.59 -7.98
CA ASN A 124 -16.43 -1.21 -9.26
C ASN A 124 -15.17 -1.45 -10.10
N ASP A 125 -14.41 -2.47 -9.70
CA ASP A 125 -13.19 -2.91 -10.39
C ASP A 125 -12.13 -1.81 -10.53
N SER A 126 -11.98 -1.00 -9.48
CA SER A 126 -11.00 0.08 -9.40
C SER A 126 -9.80 -0.30 -8.55
N ALA A 127 -8.63 0.27 -8.85
CA ALA A 127 -7.39 0.06 -8.13
C ALA A 127 -6.66 1.37 -7.82
N VAL A 128 -6.09 1.47 -6.62
CA VAL A 128 -5.13 2.51 -6.25
C VAL A 128 -3.89 1.83 -5.70
N VAL A 129 -2.74 2.05 -6.34
CA VAL A 129 -1.50 1.35 -6.03
C VAL A 129 -0.39 2.37 -5.81
N LEU A 130 0.17 2.37 -4.60
CA LEU A 130 1.37 3.12 -4.24
C LEU A 130 2.53 2.14 -4.21
N SER A 131 3.43 2.18 -5.20
CA SER A 131 4.52 1.20 -5.32
C SER A 131 5.91 1.78 -5.55
N GLY A 132 6.93 1.24 -4.89
CA GLY A 132 8.32 1.64 -5.12
C GLY A 132 8.63 3.11 -4.82
N ASN A 133 7.80 3.80 -4.02
CA ASN A 133 8.03 5.19 -3.65
C ASN A 133 9.00 5.28 -2.46
N VAL A 134 9.64 6.44 -2.33
CA VAL A 134 10.45 6.80 -1.16
C VAL A 134 9.76 7.94 -0.42
N PHE A 135 9.40 7.71 0.84
CA PHE A 135 8.83 8.72 1.72
C PHE A 135 9.85 9.14 2.76
N GLN A 136 10.16 10.43 2.81
CA GLN A 136 11.12 11.00 3.75
C GLN A 136 10.54 12.19 4.49
N THR A 137 10.62 12.15 5.83
CA THR A 137 10.27 13.28 6.69
C THR A 137 11.39 13.54 7.69
N VAL A 138 11.60 14.81 8.06
CA VAL A 138 12.65 15.21 9.04
C VAL A 138 12.09 15.74 10.36
N ARG A 139 10.77 15.58 10.57
CA ARG A 139 10.07 16.08 11.76
C ARG A 139 9.70 14.92 12.65
N ALA A 140 9.88 15.11 13.96
CA ALA A 140 9.71 14.06 14.95
C ALA A 140 8.30 13.46 15.01
N SER A 141 7.28 14.22 14.59
CA SER A 141 5.92 13.72 14.40
C SER A 141 5.41 14.07 13.01
N SER A 142 5.21 13.04 12.20
CA SER A 142 4.82 13.16 10.80
C SER A 142 4.03 11.94 10.33
N SER A 143 3.43 12.04 9.15
CA SER A 143 2.83 10.91 8.46
C SER A 143 3.30 10.82 7.01
N ALA A 144 3.39 9.63 6.44
CA ALA A 144 3.68 9.51 5.01
C ALA A 144 2.37 9.70 4.23
N ILE A 145 1.35 8.94 4.62
CA ILE A 145 0.02 8.91 4.02
C ILE A 145 -0.99 9.25 5.10
N ASN A 146 -1.78 10.30 4.89
CA ASN A 146 -2.64 10.86 5.92
C ASN A 146 -4.06 11.11 5.39
N PHE A 147 -5.04 10.39 5.93
CA PHE A 147 -6.46 10.58 5.66
C PHE A 147 -7.06 11.47 6.75
N VAL A 148 -7.33 12.73 6.41
CA VAL A 148 -7.80 13.78 7.35
C VAL A 148 -9.31 13.75 7.53
N GLY A 149 -10.04 13.32 6.51
CA GLY A 149 -11.50 13.27 6.50
C GLY A 149 -12.05 11.85 6.68
N PRO A 150 -13.34 11.65 6.35
CA PRO A 150 -13.97 10.35 6.47
C PRO A 150 -13.41 9.36 5.45
N SER A 151 -12.99 8.20 5.96
CA SER A 151 -12.88 6.91 5.28
C SER A 151 -12.00 6.79 4.04
N LEU A 152 -11.07 5.82 4.08
CA LEU A 152 -10.74 5.03 2.89
C LEU A 152 -11.88 4.03 2.66
N ARG A 153 -12.56 4.08 1.52
CA ARG A 153 -13.58 3.10 1.14
C ARG A 153 -13.20 2.39 -0.16
N VAL A 154 -13.05 1.08 -0.05
CA VAL A 154 -12.75 0.18 -1.16
C VAL A 154 -13.92 -0.79 -1.28
N SER A 155 -14.61 -0.81 -2.42
CA SER A 155 -15.80 -1.64 -2.56
C SER A 155 -15.97 -2.23 -3.95
N TRP A 156 -16.71 -3.33 -4.08
CA TRP A 156 -17.07 -3.93 -5.37
C TRP A 156 -15.82 -4.28 -6.21
N HIS A 157 -15.17 -5.39 -5.84
CA HIS A 157 -14.01 -5.93 -6.58
C HIS A 157 -12.87 -4.93 -6.78
N SER A 158 -12.65 -4.06 -5.79
CA SER A 158 -11.63 -3.00 -5.87
C SER A 158 -10.43 -3.24 -4.94
N LEU A 159 -9.31 -2.58 -5.25
CA LEU A 159 -8.03 -2.74 -4.55
C LEU A 159 -7.45 -1.38 -4.10
N PHE A 160 -6.99 -1.31 -2.85
CA PHE A 160 -6.03 -0.29 -2.43
C PHE A 160 -4.75 -0.97 -1.94
N ALA A 161 -3.61 -0.67 -2.57
CA ALA A 161 -2.36 -1.35 -2.29
C ALA A 161 -1.20 -0.38 -2.01
N VAL A 162 -0.38 -0.71 -1.00
CA VAL A 162 0.86 -0.01 -0.66
C VAL A 162 1.99 -1.01 -0.59
N MET A 163 2.81 -1.01 -1.64
CA MET A 163 3.71 -2.13 -1.92
C MET A 163 5.14 -1.73 -2.24
N GLY A 164 6.12 -2.37 -1.63
CA GLY A 164 7.54 -2.15 -2.00
C GLY A 164 8.03 -0.71 -1.78
N ASN A 165 7.39 0.06 -0.90
CA ASN A 165 7.81 1.44 -0.61
C ASN A 165 8.87 1.46 0.48
N THR A 166 9.71 2.49 0.45
CA THR A 166 10.69 2.76 1.51
C THR A 166 10.27 3.97 2.33
N PHE A 167 10.17 3.80 3.64
CA PHE A 167 9.82 4.84 4.59
C PHE A 167 11.06 5.23 5.42
N HIS A 168 11.40 6.52 5.37
CA HIS A 168 12.49 7.15 6.10
C HIS A 168 11.94 8.30 6.93
N MET A 169 11.25 7.95 8.02
CA MET A 169 10.54 8.91 8.87
C MET A 169 11.39 9.25 10.09
N GLU A 170 11.59 10.54 10.34
CA GLU A 170 12.31 10.98 11.54
C GLU A 170 11.40 10.94 12.77
N GLY A 171 11.99 10.54 13.91
CA GLY A 171 11.37 10.57 15.22
C GLY A 171 10.36 9.46 15.51
N SER A 172 10.33 9.10 16.80
CA SER A 172 9.51 8.01 17.34
C SER A 172 8.02 8.31 17.40
N ASP A 173 7.57 9.55 17.10
CA ASP A 173 6.16 9.96 17.16
C ASP A 173 5.51 10.03 15.77
N SER A 174 6.15 9.41 14.77
CA SER A 174 5.68 9.35 13.39
C SER A 174 4.74 8.14 13.17
N THR A 175 3.67 8.37 12.40
CA THR A 175 2.71 7.32 12.00
C THR A 175 2.67 7.24 10.49
N LEU A 176 3.10 6.13 9.88
CA LEU A 176 3.25 6.05 8.41
C LEU A 176 1.93 6.29 7.69
N MET A 177 0.88 5.59 8.11
CA MET A 177 -0.46 5.67 7.58
C MET A 177 -1.43 6.05 8.70
N TYR A 178 -1.95 7.27 8.65
CA TYR A 178 -2.92 7.74 9.63
C TYR A 178 -4.28 7.86 8.97
N LEU A 179 -5.28 7.15 9.49
CA LEU A 179 -6.65 7.19 9.02
C LEU A 179 -7.53 7.77 10.13
N GLN A 180 -8.03 8.99 9.92
CA GLN A 180 -8.80 9.69 10.94
C GLN A 180 -10.25 9.19 11.05
N GLY A 181 -10.99 9.12 9.93
CA GLY A 181 -12.43 8.85 9.98
C GLY A 181 -13.23 9.99 10.62
N SER A 182 -14.49 9.71 10.96
CA SER A 182 -15.32 10.60 11.78
C SER A 182 -16.31 9.79 12.63
N THR A 183 -16.98 10.43 13.60
CA THR A 183 -18.02 9.76 14.40
C THR A 183 -19.18 9.19 13.57
N GLN A 184 -19.33 9.62 12.31
CA GLN A 184 -20.35 9.14 11.37
C GLN A 184 -19.79 8.15 10.34
N SER A 185 -18.49 7.88 10.34
CA SER A 185 -17.84 7.08 9.30
C SER A 185 -16.61 6.32 9.79
N SER A 186 -16.49 5.06 9.39
CA SER A 186 -15.31 4.25 9.65
C SER A 186 -14.04 4.90 9.08
N SER A 187 -12.89 4.69 9.73
CA SER A 187 -11.57 5.06 9.18
C SER A 187 -11.26 4.26 7.91
N LEU A 188 -11.68 3.00 7.87
CA LEU A 188 -11.55 2.12 6.71
C LEU A 188 -12.81 1.28 6.53
N SER A 189 -13.26 1.14 5.28
CA SER A 189 -14.30 0.19 4.87
C SER A 189 -13.86 -0.56 3.62
N VAL A 190 -13.66 -1.87 3.75
CA VAL A 190 -13.35 -2.79 2.64
C VAL A 190 -14.54 -3.72 2.47
N LEU A 191 -15.23 -3.63 1.33
CA LEU A 191 -16.56 -4.19 1.16
C LEU A 191 -16.68 -4.94 -0.17
N ASN A 192 -17.56 -5.94 -0.23
CA ASN A 192 -18.01 -6.55 -1.47
C ASN A 192 -16.84 -7.04 -2.33
N ASN A 193 -16.17 -8.08 -1.85
CA ASN A 193 -15.11 -8.78 -2.57
C ASN A 193 -13.92 -7.84 -2.89
N SER A 194 -13.55 -6.98 -1.95
CA SER A 194 -12.47 -6.01 -2.16
C SER A 194 -11.26 -6.29 -1.26
N ALA A 195 -10.12 -5.69 -1.56
CA ALA A 195 -8.93 -5.85 -0.75
C ALA A 195 -8.18 -4.55 -0.45
N VAL A 196 -7.58 -4.51 0.74
CA VAL A 196 -6.48 -3.58 1.07
C VAL A 196 -5.22 -4.39 1.31
N VAL A 197 -4.12 -4.08 0.63
CA VAL A 197 -2.89 -4.86 0.68
C VAL A 197 -1.68 -3.99 0.98
N ILE A 198 -0.99 -4.30 2.06
CA ILE A 198 0.24 -3.61 2.49
C ILE A 198 1.36 -4.64 2.51
N ARG A 199 2.20 -4.64 1.48
CA ARG A 199 3.16 -5.74 1.25
C ARG A 199 4.56 -5.27 0.92
N GLY A 200 5.58 -5.92 1.50
CA GLY A 200 6.97 -5.76 1.07
C GLY A 200 7.56 -4.36 1.29
N ASN A 201 7.01 -3.57 2.22
CA ASN A 201 7.53 -2.24 2.50
C ASN A 201 8.72 -2.31 3.47
N VAL A 202 9.60 -1.31 3.39
CA VAL A 202 10.78 -1.19 4.26
C VAL A 202 10.66 0.07 5.10
N VAL A 203 10.70 -0.07 6.43
CA VAL A 203 10.68 1.03 7.40
C VAL A 203 12.04 1.15 8.05
N THR A 204 12.83 2.13 7.60
CA THR A 204 14.27 2.24 7.87
C THR A 204 14.63 2.89 9.20
N ARG A 205 13.65 3.43 9.93
CA ARG A 205 13.84 4.15 11.20
C ARG A 205 12.74 3.77 12.21
N PRO A 206 12.97 3.96 13.51
CA PRO A 206 11.93 3.82 14.52
C PRO A 206 10.74 4.74 14.27
N VAL A 207 9.52 4.21 14.43
CA VAL A 207 8.26 4.96 14.29
C VAL A 207 7.34 4.69 15.48
N HIS A 208 6.31 5.50 15.68
CA HIS A 208 5.29 5.19 16.68
C HIS A 208 4.43 4.03 16.19
N CYS A 209 3.90 4.20 14.98
CA CYS A 209 2.90 3.32 14.39
C CYS A 209 3.07 3.18 12.89
N PHE A 210 2.83 1.99 12.34
CA PHE A 210 2.72 1.84 10.88
C PHE A 210 1.36 2.36 10.42
N ILE A 211 0.27 1.75 10.91
CA ILE A 211 -1.09 2.10 10.52
C ILE A 211 -1.99 2.32 11.74
N LEU A 212 -2.62 3.49 11.78
CA LEU A 212 -3.50 3.91 12.86
C LEU A 212 -4.88 4.24 12.29
N PHE A 213 -5.91 3.55 12.81
CA PHE A 213 -7.32 3.85 12.55
C PHE A 213 -7.92 4.54 13.76
N PHE A 214 -8.23 5.83 13.63
CA PHE A 214 -8.73 6.62 14.74
C PHE A 214 -10.22 6.37 15.02
N GLU A 215 -10.97 5.88 14.03
CA GLU A 215 -12.36 5.42 14.13
C GLU A 215 -12.45 3.95 13.70
N ALA A 216 -13.66 3.39 13.65
CA ALA A 216 -13.88 1.98 13.37
C ALA A 216 -13.22 1.49 12.08
N LEU A 217 -12.73 0.25 12.10
CA LEU A 217 -12.31 -0.53 10.94
C LEU A 217 -13.45 -1.45 10.53
N ARG A 218 -13.75 -1.55 9.23
CA ARG A 218 -14.81 -2.42 8.71
C ARG A 218 -14.32 -3.22 7.49
N VAL A 219 -14.43 -4.54 7.55
CA VAL A 219 -14.07 -5.47 6.47
C VAL A 219 -15.21 -6.47 6.32
N GLU A 220 -15.92 -6.42 5.20
CA GLU A 220 -17.16 -7.20 5.05
C GLU A 220 -17.38 -7.79 3.66
N SER A 221 -18.21 -8.82 3.62
CA SER A 221 -18.71 -9.44 2.39
C SER A 221 -17.57 -9.94 1.53
N LEU A 222 -16.90 -11.01 1.97
CA LEU A 222 -15.83 -11.67 1.22
C LEU A 222 -14.62 -10.75 0.94
N SER A 223 -14.36 -9.78 1.82
CA SER A 223 -13.28 -8.80 1.65
C SER A 223 -12.08 -9.10 2.54
N ALA A 224 -10.92 -8.56 2.16
CA ALA A 224 -9.65 -8.83 2.85
C ALA A 224 -8.83 -7.58 3.17
N VAL A 225 -8.11 -7.60 4.30
CA VAL A 225 -6.98 -6.71 4.56
C VAL A 225 -5.76 -7.57 4.84
N VAL A 226 -4.68 -7.31 4.10
CA VAL A 226 -3.44 -8.10 4.13
C VAL A 226 -2.28 -7.19 4.50
N PHE A 227 -1.50 -7.60 5.50
CA PHE A 227 -0.27 -6.94 5.90
C PHE A 227 0.87 -7.97 5.91
N GLN A 228 1.65 -8.01 4.83
CA GLN A 228 2.55 -9.12 4.55
C GLN A 228 3.99 -8.70 4.23
N GLY A 229 4.97 -9.40 4.80
CA GLY A 229 6.35 -9.34 4.31
C GLY A 229 7.02 -7.98 4.45
N ASN A 230 6.61 -7.15 5.42
CA ASN A 230 7.23 -5.84 5.65
C ASN A 230 8.47 -5.97 6.54
N ASP A 231 9.54 -5.22 6.25
CA ASP A 231 10.77 -5.14 7.06
C ASP A 231 10.76 -3.82 7.85
N MET A 232 10.77 -3.92 9.17
CA MET A 232 10.63 -2.78 10.07
C MET A 232 11.78 -2.73 11.06
N GLN A 233 12.33 -1.52 11.29
CA GLN A 233 13.31 -1.31 12.36
C GLN A 233 12.69 -1.51 13.74
N LYS A 234 11.95 -0.51 14.24
CA LYS A 234 11.32 -0.51 15.56
C LYS A 234 10.00 0.23 15.47
N SER A 235 9.02 -0.20 16.26
CA SER A 235 7.77 0.53 16.45
C SER A 235 7.29 0.47 17.89
N SER A 236 6.38 1.37 18.30
CA SER A 236 5.61 1.14 19.53
C SER A 236 4.51 0.11 19.28
N VAL A 237 3.73 0.36 18.22
CA VAL A 237 2.68 -0.52 17.69
C VAL A 237 2.77 -0.56 16.17
N VAL A 238 2.25 -1.58 15.49
CA VAL A 238 2.27 -1.62 14.01
C VAL A 238 0.89 -1.37 13.46
N PHE A 239 -0.11 -2.12 13.94
CA PHE A 239 -1.50 -1.98 13.55
C PHE A 239 -2.34 -1.61 14.77
N PHE A 240 -2.84 -0.38 14.80
CA PHE A 240 -3.60 0.14 15.92
C PHE A 240 -4.99 0.60 15.50
N THR A 241 -6.03 0.10 16.14
CA THR A 241 -7.38 0.67 16.04
C THR A 241 -7.74 1.34 17.36
N SER A 242 -8.26 2.56 17.31
CA SER A 242 -8.77 3.26 18.50
C SER A 242 -10.23 2.90 18.83
N TYR A 243 -10.93 2.28 17.88
CA TYR A 243 -12.33 1.88 17.97
C TYR A 243 -12.54 0.46 17.41
N SER A 244 -13.78 0.00 17.40
CA SER A 244 -14.14 -1.37 17.02
C SER A 244 -13.59 -1.77 15.66
N SER A 245 -13.01 -2.97 15.61
CA SER A 245 -12.67 -3.67 14.38
C SER A 245 -13.81 -4.62 14.03
N ASN A 246 -14.49 -4.42 12.89
CA ASN A 246 -15.65 -5.19 12.49
C ASN A 246 -15.32 -6.02 11.23
N ILE A 247 -15.22 -7.34 11.38
CA ILE A 247 -14.85 -8.26 10.30
C ILE A 247 -16.00 -9.26 10.12
N TYR A 248 -16.82 -9.07 9.08
CA TYR A 248 -18.07 -9.83 8.92
C TYR A 248 -18.19 -10.53 7.57
N TYR A 249 -19.01 -11.58 7.55
CA TYR A 249 -19.50 -12.25 6.34
C TYR A 249 -18.37 -12.80 5.46
N ASN A 250 -17.65 -13.79 5.99
CA ASN A 250 -16.56 -14.50 5.30
C ASN A 250 -15.41 -13.58 4.89
N SER A 251 -15.08 -12.60 5.74
CA SER A 251 -13.98 -11.66 5.50
C SER A 251 -12.71 -12.05 6.27
N TRP A 252 -11.59 -11.44 5.89
CA TRP A 252 -10.28 -11.85 6.39
C TRP A 252 -9.37 -10.66 6.73
N LEU A 253 -8.81 -10.71 7.93
CA LEU A 253 -7.66 -9.88 8.32
C LEU A 253 -6.43 -10.78 8.43
N GLN A 254 -5.37 -10.47 7.70
CA GLN A 254 -4.15 -11.28 7.65
C GLN A 254 -2.89 -10.46 7.91
N PHE A 255 -2.03 -11.02 8.74
CA PHE A 255 -0.74 -10.45 9.13
C PHE A 255 0.35 -11.51 9.05
N SER A 256 1.12 -11.53 7.97
CA SER A 256 2.05 -12.63 7.68
C SER A 256 3.48 -12.20 7.36
N ASP A 257 4.45 -13.03 7.74
CA ASP A 257 5.84 -12.97 7.24
C ASP A 257 6.57 -11.63 7.47
N ASN A 258 6.13 -10.82 8.43
CA ASN A 258 6.76 -9.53 8.71
C ASN A 258 8.04 -9.73 9.53
N LEU A 259 9.04 -8.88 9.29
CA LEU A 259 10.32 -8.89 9.97
C LEU A 259 10.49 -7.61 10.79
N PHE A 260 10.72 -7.77 12.09
CA PHE A 260 11.00 -6.68 13.02
C PHE A 260 12.43 -6.82 13.53
N ARG A 261 13.28 -5.81 13.27
CA ARG A 261 14.68 -5.81 13.71
C ARG A 261 14.79 -5.59 15.22
N GLU A 262 13.93 -4.75 15.76
CA GLU A 262 13.58 -4.65 17.17
C GLU A 262 12.08 -4.86 17.34
N SER A 263 11.71 -5.59 18.38
CA SER A 263 10.32 -5.90 18.67
C SER A 263 9.50 -4.65 19.01
N PRO A 264 8.21 -4.62 18.64
CA PRO A 264 7.31 -3.57 19.10
C PRO A 264 7.30 -3.44 20.62
N SER A 265 7.38 -2.21 21.15
CA SER A 265 7.43 -2.02 22.60
C SER A 265 6.09 -2.24 23.31
N GLU A 266 4.97 -2.11 22.60
CA GLU A 266 3.64 -2.37 23.15
C GLU A 266 3.05 -3.67 22.58
N ALA A 267 2.72 -3.69 21.28
CA ALA A 267 2.20 -4.85 20.59
C ALA A 267 2.42 -4.75 19.08
N PHE A 268 2.47 -5.88 18.37
CA PHE A 268 2.39 -5.87 16.91
C PHE A 268 0.99 -5.40 16.47
N LEU A 269 -0.05 -6.13 16.88
CA LEU A 269 -1.45 -5.83 16.60
C LEU A 269 -2.17 -5.43 17.88
N PHE A 270 -2.74 -4.23 17.89
CA PHE A 270 -3.54 -3.74 19.02
C PHE A 270 -4.91 -3.30 18.52
N LEU A 271 -5.91 -4.15 18.77
CA LEU A 271 -7.30 -3.92 18.37
C LEU A 271 -8.10 -3.37 19.56
N ASN A 272 -8.05 -2.06 19.76
CA ASN A 272 -8.70 -1.39 20.90
C ASN A 272 -10.08 -0.82 20.49
N PRO A 273 -11.16 -1.03 21.26
CA PRO A 273 -11.23 -1.89 22.45
C PRO A 273 -11.49 -3.36 22.13
N THR A 274 -12.04 -3.67 20.96
CA THR A 274 -12.50 -5.03 20.65
C THR A 274 -12.45 -5.33 19.16
N ALA A 275 -12.40 -6.62 18.85
CA ALA A 275 -12.59 -7.16 17.50
C ALA A 275 -13.92 -7.92 17.43
N ASN A 276 -14.79 -7.54 16.51
CA ASN A 276 -16.05 -8.23 16.22
C ASN A 276 -15.83 -9.12 14.99
N LEU A 277 -16.09 -10.42 15.14
CA LEU A 277 -15.90 -11.42 14.09
C LEU A 277 -17.22 -12.16 13.84
N ARG A 278 -17.75 -12.07 12.62
CA ARG A 278 -18.95 -12.83 12.18
C ARG A 278 -18.64 -13.67 10.95
N ASP A 279 -18.66 -14.99 11.09
CA ASP A 279 -18.31 -15.95 10.04
C ASP A 279 -17.01 -15.55 9.34
N SER A 280 -16.03 -15.06 10.09
CA SER A 280 -14.85 -14.39 9.56
C SER A 280 -13.61 -14.76 10.34
N THR A 281 -12.45 -14.56 9.71
CA THR A 281 -11.18 -15.04 10.24
C THR A 281 -10.19 -13.89 10.40
N MET A 282 -9.47 -13.88 11.51
CA MET A 282 -8.25 -13.11 11.69
C MET A 282 -7.06 -14.06 11.79
N SER A 283 -5.99 -13.77 11.07
CA SER A 283 -4.78 -14.59 11.09
C SER A 283 -3.51 -13.77 11.32
N VAL A 284 -2.59 -14.32 12.10
CA VAL A 284 -1.28 -13.74 12.37
C VAL A 284 -0.21 -14.83 12.35
N SER A 285 0.63 -14.86 11.31
CA SER A 285 1.49 -16.00 11.02
C SER A 285 2.90 -15.64 10.55
N GLY A 286 3.90 -16.46 10.86
CA GLY A 286 5.25 -16.34 10.28
C GLY A 286 6.01 -15.05 10.63
N ASN A 287 5.54 -14.25 11.60
CA ASN A 287 6.18 -12.98 11.93
C ASN A 287 7.43 -13.21 12.80
N ARG A 288 8.51 -12.49 12.52
CA ARG A 288 9.82 -12.65 13.16
C ARG A 288 10.25 -11.38 13.88
N PHE A 289 10.55 -11.50 15.16
CA PHE A 289 10.95 -10.41 16.05
C PHE A 289 12.40 -10.63 16.53
N LYS A 290 13.38 -9.92 15.96
CA LYS A 290 14.81 -10.27 16.11
C LYS A 290 15.51 -9.81 17.39
N SER A 291 15.00 -8.79 18.05
CA SER A 291 15.63 -8.23 19.25
C SER A 291 14.53 -7.77 20.19
N SER A 292 14.56 -8.22 21.44
CA SER A 292 13.58 -7.82 22.43
C SER A 292 14.15 -7.80 23.84
N MET A 293 13.71 -6.84 24.65
CA MET A 293 14.00 -6.78 26.09
C MET A 293 13.00 -7.60 26.93
N SER A 294 11.84 -7.92 26.35
CA SER A 294 10.75 -8.66 26.98
C SER A 294 10.07 -9.55 25.95
N THR A 295 9.20 -10.46 26.37
CA THR A 295 8.37 -11.21 25.42
C THR A 295 7.49 -10.26 24.60
N PRO A 296 7.58 -10.25 23.26
CA PRO A 296 6.76 -9.37 22.43
C PRO A 296 5.30 -9.85 22.43
N THR A 297 4.38 -8.89 22.47
CA THR A 297 2.95 -9.18 22.31
C THR A 297 2.59 -9.09 20.83
N VAL A 298 2.19 -10.21 20.24
CA VAL A 298 1.82 -10.29 18.82
C VAL A 298 0.41 -9.76 18.58
N LEU A 299 -0.53 -10.12 19.45
CA LEU A 299 -1.91 -9.67 19.38
C LEU A 299 -2.40 -9.27 20.76
N TYR A 300 -2.98 -8.07 20.84
CA TYR A 300 -3.65 -7.58 22.03
C TYR A 300 -5.06 -7.10 21.72
N ILE A 301 -6.05 -7.74 22.38
CA ILE A 301 -7.46 -7.38 22.37
C ILE A 301 -7.87 -7.15 23.84
N PRO A 302 -8.11 -5.90 24.28
CA PRO A 302 -8.25 -5.59 25.70
C PRO A 302 -9.64 -5.91 26.28
N SER A 303 -10.67 -6.07 25.45
CA SER A 303 -12.05 -6.27 25.92
C SER A 303 -12.78 -7.38 25.18
N ASP A 304 -13.71 -8.02 25.87
CA ASP A 304 -14.61 -9.01 25.29
C ASP A 304 -15.43 -8.40 24.14
N CYS A 305 -15.89 -9.29 23.26
CA CYS A 305 -16.77 -8.96 22.16
C CYS A 305 -18.23 -9.30 22.53
N SER A 306 -19.15 -8.39 22.27
CA SER A 306 -20.60 -8.66 22.37
C SER A 306 -21.19 -9.23 21.08
N ASP A 307 -20.41 -9.24 19.99
CA ASP A 307 -20.87 -9.50 18.64
C ASP A 307 -19.98 -10.52 17.90
N LEU A 308 -19.68 -11.62 18.59
CA LEU A 308 -18.92 -12.75 18.07
C LEU A 308 -19.88 -13.84 17.61
N THR A 309 -19.79 -14.24 16.34
CA THR A 309 -20.59 -15.34 15.77
C THR A 309 -19.74 -16.14 14.81
N ASN A 310 -19.37 -17.38 15.17
CA ASN A 310 -18.57 -18.26 14.30
C ASN A 310 -17.27 -17.60 13.77
N GLY A 311 -16.69 -16.69 14.56
CA GLY A 311 -15.44 -16.03 14.25
C GLY A 311 -14.24 -16.82 14.77
N ALA A 312 -13.13 -16.80 14.03
CA ALA A 312 -11.91 -17.50 14.41
C ALA A 312 -10.70 -16.57 14.42
N ILE A 313 -9.81 -16.77 15.40
CA ILE A 313 -8.47 -16.18 15.43
C ILE A 313 -7.46 -17.31 15.28
N VAL A 314 -6.57 -17.21 14.30
CA VAL A 314 -5.53 -18.22 14.04
C VAL A 314 -4.16 -17.55 14.14
N ALA A 315 -3.33 -18.01 15.06
CA ALA A 315 -1.93 -17.60 15.15
C ALA A 315 -1.04 -18.80 14.84
N ALA A 316 0.00 -18.62 14.02
CA ALA A 316 0.88 -19.72 13.62
C ALA A 316 2.33 -19.27 13.47
N CYS A 317 3.27 -19.95 14.12
CA CYS A 317 4.70 -19.74 13.92
C CYS A 317 5.18 -18.27 13.97
N ASN A 318 4.82 -17.55 15.03
CA ASN A 318 5.40 -16.23 15.30
C ASN A 318 6.56 -16.40 16.28
N THR A 319 7.73 -15.84 15.96
CA THR A 319 8.99 -16.13 16.68
C THR A 319 9.68 -14.88 17.17
N VAL A 320 10.33 -14.98 18.33
CA VAL A 320 11.23 -13.95 18.87
C VAL A 320 12.63 -14.54 18.98
N ASN A 321 13.64 -13.84 18.45
CA ASN A 321 15.02 -14.32 18.36
C ASN A 321 15.12 -15.71 17.71
N ASP A 322 14.31 -15.96 16.68
CA ASP A 322 14.18 -17.25 15.97
C ASP A 322 13.66 -18.42 16.85
N GLU A 323 13.11 -18.14 18.03
CA GLU A 323 12.49 -19.10 18.94
C GLU A 323 10.99 -18.83 19.12
N GLU A 324 10.22 -19.86 19.48
CA GLU A 324 8.84 -19.68 19.94
C GLU A 324 8.81 -19.00 21.32
N GLY A 325 7.66 -18.42 21.69
CA GLY A 325 7.49 -17.80 23.01
C GLY A 325 7.06 -16.34 22.98
N VAL A 326 6.33 -15.94 21.94
CA VAL A 326 5.63 -14.66 21.87
C VAL A 326 4.32 -14.68 22.68
N ASN A 327 3.78 -13.52 23.03
CA ASN A 327 2.56 -13.39 23.83
C ASN A 327 1.33 -13.05 22.96
N TYR A 328 0.17 -13.59 23.35
CA TYR A 328 -1.15 -13.26 22.80
C TYR A 328 -2.11 -12.94 23.94
N ALA A 329 -2.52 -11.67 24.03
CA ALA A 329 -3.50 -11.22 25.01
C ALA A 329 -4.88 -11.16 24.33
N ILE A 330 -5.55 -12.32 24.32
CA ILE A 330 -6.85 -12.54 23.67
C ILE A 330 -7.86 -12.97 24.74
N PRO A 331 -9.02 -12.30 24.87
CA PRO A 331 -10.06 -12.73 25.80
C PRO A 331 -10.61 -14.12 25.47
N SER A 332 -11.03 -14.87 26.49
CA SER A 332 -11.45 -16.28 26.33
C SER A 332 -12.72 -16.47 25.52
N VAL A 333 -13.49 -15.41 25.27
CA VAL A 333 -14.68 -15.46 24.40
C VAL A 333 -14.31 -15.78 22.94
N TYR A 334 -13.10 -15.43 22.51
CA TYR A 334 -12.64 -15.69 21.15
C TYR A 334 -12.22 -17.14 20.96
N ASN A 335 -12.63 -17.75 19.84
CA ASN A 335 -12.13 -19.05 19.41
C ASN A 335 -10.73 -18.90 18.79
N ALA A 336 -9.71 -18.81 19.65
CA ALA A 336 -8.32 -18.63 19.25
C ALA A 336 -7.60 -19.98 19.14
N THR A 337 -6.99 -20.23 17.99
CA THR A 337 -6.10 -21.38 17.75
C THR A 337 -4.67 -20.87 17.60
N ILE A 338 -3.75 -21.39 18.42
CA ILE A 338 -2.33 -21.01 18.40
C ILE A 338 -1.51 -22.23 18.01
N LEU A 339 -0.86 -22.17 16.86
CA LEU A 339 -0.08 -23.24 16.27
C LEU A 339 1.43 -22.97 16.39
N THR A 340 2.17 -24.05 16.63
CA THR A 340 3.63 -24.03 16.69
C THR A 340 4.23 -23.94 15.28
N CYS A 341 5.53 -23.68 15.19
CA CYS A 341 6.29 -23.71 13.95
C CYS A 341 6.51 -25.12 13.40
N SER A 342 6.23 -26.18 14.18
CA SER A 342 6.35 -27.56 13.70
C SER A 342 5.24 -27.97 12.73
N ASP A 343 4.10 -27.30 12.78
CA ASP A 343 2.97 -27.47 11.87
C ASP A 343 2.35 -26.09 11.57
N PRO A 344 3.04 -25.27 10.76
CA PRO A 344 2.65 -23.87 10.56
C PRO A 344 1.46 -23.74 9.60
N CYS A 345 1.09 -24.80 8.88
CA CYS A 345 0.11 -24.73 7.80
C CYS A 345 -1.32 -24.94 8.30
N ALA A 346 -1.92 -23.89 8.88
CA ALA A 346 -3.37 -23.78 8.88
C ALA A 346 -3.85 -23.13 7.58
N LEU A 347 -4.92 -23.66 6.98
CA LEU A 347 -5.54 -23.05 5.80
C LEU A 347 -5.82 -21.55 6.03
N ALA A 348 -6.36 -21.22 7.19
CA ALA A 348 -6.68 -19.86 7.61
C ALA A 348 -5.46 -18.95 7.88
N SER A 349 -4.25 -19.50 8.06
CA SER A 349 -3.03 -18.70 8.27
C SER A 349 -2.33 -18.29 6.98
N SER A 350 -2.61 -19.00 5.87
CA SER A 350 -1.91 -18.80 4.59
C SER A 350 -2.86 -18.42 3.46
N CYS A 351 -4.10 -18.88 3.51
CA CYS A 351 -5.09 -18.72 2.44
C CYS A 351 -6.32 -17.96 2.93
N PHE A 352 -6.93 -17.16 2.05
CA PHE A 352 -8.22 -16.56 2.33
C PHE A 352 -9.31 -17.64 2.28
N PRO A 353 -9.96 -18.01 3.42
CA PRO A 353 -10.82 -19.20 3.45
C PRO A 353 -12.00 -19.13 2.49
N ALA A 354 -12.54 -17.94 2.24
CA ALA A 354 -13.71 -17.74 1.39
C ALA A 354 -13.50 -18.16 -0.07
N TYR A 355 -12.27 -18.04 -0.57
CA TYR A 355 -11.91 -18.36 -1.96
C TYR A 355 -10.88 -19.48 -2.05
N THR A 356 -10.79 -20.34 -1.02
CA THR A 356 -9.86 -21.47 -1.01
C THR A 356 -10.63 -22.78 -1.07
N THR A 357 -10.28 -23.65 -2.01
CA THR A 357 -10.87 -25.00 -2.12
C THR A 357 -10.11 -26.01 -1.27
N THR A 358 -8.78 -25.97 -1.36
CA THR A 358 -7.87 -26.85 -0.63
C THR A 358 -6.58 -26.09 -0.32
N ALA A 359 -5.93 -26.45 0.78
CA ALA A 359 -4.57 -26.04 1.08
C ALA A 359 -3.71 -27.31 1.18
N SER A 360 -2.52 -27.31 0.59
CA SER A 360 -1.61 -28.44 0.71
C SER A 360 -1.12 -28.56 2.15
N SER A 361 -1.01 -29.80 2.66
CA SER A 361 -0.29 -30.08 3.90
C SER A 361 1.19 -29.73 3.77
N ASP A 362 1.73 -29.87 2.56
CA ASP A 362 3.13 -29.64 2.25
C ASP A 362 3.29 -28.22 1.70
N GLY A 363 3.81 -27.30 2.52
CA GLY A 363 4.19 -25.94 2.08
C GLY A 363 3.09 -24.88 2.06
N CYS A 364 1.92 -25.16 2.63
CA CYS A 364 0.79 -24.24 2.79
C CYS A 364 0.28 -23.60 1.48
N ALA A 365 0.45 -24.27 0.34
CA ALA A 365 0.04 -23.73 -0.95
C ALA A 365 -1.49 -23.77 -1.09
N CYS A 366 -2.08 -22.66 -1.51
CA CYS A 366 -3.52 -22.51 -1.63
C CYS A 366 -3.99 -22.85 -3.05
N THR A 367 -5.06 -23.64 -3.17
CA THR A 367 -5.76 -23.82 -4.43
C THR A 367 -7.03 -22.98 -4.41
N CYS A 368 -7.06 -21.96 -5.25
CA CYS A 368 -8.16 -21.00 -5.25
C CYS A 368 -9.44 -21.54 -5.90
N ALA A 369 -10.57 -21.15 -5.32
CA ALA A 369 -11.88 -21.26 -5.95
C ALA A 369 -12.03 -20.21 -7.05
N GLU A 370 -13.12 -20.30 -7.82
CA GLU A 370 -13.49 -19.27 -8.78
C GLU A 370 -13.59 -17.89 -8.09
N GLY A 371 -12.96 -16.87 -8.68
CA GLY A 371 -12.87 -15.52 -8.12
C GLY A 371 -11.74 -15.29 -7.11
N GLY A 372 -11.01 -16.34 -6.70
CA GLY A 372 -9.81 -16.19 -5.89
C GLY A 372 -8.56 -15.88 -6.73
N HIS A 373 -7.72 -14.95 -6.27
CA HIS A 373 -6.55 -14.46 -6.98
C HIS A 373 -5.24 -14.58 -6.18
N GLY A 374 -4.18 -15.01 -6.86
CA GLY A 374 -2.82 -15.10 -6.30
C GLY A 374 -2.65 -16.20 -5.27
N ASP A 375 -1.48 -16.23 -4.63
CA ASP A 375 -1.07 -17.33 -3.73
C ASP A 375 -1.96 -17.46 -2.49
N ALA A 376 -2.58 -16.35 -2.05
CA ALA A 376 -3.46 -16.32 -0.88
C ALA A 376 -4.95 -16.35 -1.26
N CYS A 377 -5.31 -16.51 -2.54
CA CYS A 377 -6.69 -16.52 -3.02
C CYS A 377 -7.51 -15.29 -2.63
N LEU A 378 -6.93 -14.10 -2.78
CA LEU A 378 -7.58 -12.83 -2.47
C LEU A 378 -8.78 -12.56 -3.40
N PRO A 379 -9.76 -11.74 -2.97
CA PRO A 379 -10.97 -11.49 -3.77
C PRO A 379 -10.72 -10.63 -5.01
N VAL A 380 -9.53 -10.04 -5.13
CA VAL A 380 -9.09 -9.21 -6.26
C VAL A 380 -7.62 -9.49 -6.56
N ALA A 381 -7.24 -9.37 -7.83
CA ALA A 381 -5.86 -9.49 -8.24
C ALA A 381 -5.01 -8.33 -7.67
N VAL A 382 -3.89 -8.67 -7.05
CA VAL A 382 -2.90 -7.71 -6.57
C VAL A 382 -1.77 -7.65 -7.60
N PRO A 383 -1.39 -6.47 -8.11
CA PRO A 383 -0.25 -6.35 -9.01
C PRO A 383 1.02 -6.82 -8.31
N GLU A 384 1.74 -7.77 -8.92
CA GLU A 384 3.06 -8.14 -8.39
C GLU A 384 4.01 -6.94 -8.52
N PRO A 385 4.84 -6.66 -7.50
CA PRO A 385 5.88 -5.66 -7.64
C PRO A 385 6.80 -6.09 -8.80
N PRO A 386 7.29 -5.16 -9.63
CA PRO A 386 8.22 -5.51 -10.69
C PRO A 386 9.39 -6.27 -10.07
N SER A 387 9.60 -7.49 -10.53
CA SER A 387 10.60 -8.40 -9.98
C SER A 387 11.98 -7.73 -10.04
N THR A 388 12.72 -7.80 -8.93
CA THR A 388 14.15 -7.44 -8.91
C THR A 388 15.00 -8.53 -9.54
N ASP A 389 14.41 -9.70 -9.79
CA ASP A 389 14.96 -10.75 -10.64
C ASP A 389 14.83 -10.30 -12.09
N GLY A 390 15.95 -9.83 -12.65
CA GLY A 390 16.06 -9.11 -13.93
C GLY A 390 15.66 -9.84 -15.21
N ALA A 391 14.68 -10.74 -15.17
CA ALA A 391 14.10 -11.40 -16.34
C ALA A 391 12.93 -10.61 -16.98
N ASP A 392 12.18 -9.81 -16.19
CA ASP A 392 10.98 -9.09 -16.64
C ASP A 392 11.14 -7.58 -16.81
N LEU A 393 12.33 -7.03 -16.55
CA LEU A 393 12.62 -5.58 -16.68
C LEU A 393 13.21 -5.19 -18.05
N CYS A 394 13.25 -6.11 -19.01
CA CYS A 394 13.78 -5.83 -20.34
C CYS A 394 12.76 -5.07 -21.21
N VAL A 395 13.19 -3.99 -21.84
CA VAL A 395 12.42 -3.34 -22.91
C VAL A 395 12.42 -4.29 -24.12
N ARG A 396 11.25 -4.75 -24.55
CA ARG A 396 11.13 -5.77 -25.62
C ARG A 396 10.49 -5.25 -26.89
N ASP A 397 11.05 -5.63 -28.04
CA ASP A 397 10.42 -5.52 -29.38
C ASP A 397 9.93 -4.12 -29.77
N VAL A 398 10.58 -3.06 -29.26
CA VAL A 398 10.28 -1.65 -29.58
C VAL A 398 11.23 -1.13 -30.65
N SER A 399 10.75 -0.22 -31.51
CA SER A 399 11.60 0.57 -32.41
C SER A 399 11.80 1.97 -31.82
N VAL A 400 13.06 2.38 -31.64
CA VAL A 400 13.44 3.65 -31.03
C VAL A 400 14.11 4.54 -32.06
N GLY A 401 13.45 5.65 -32.42
CA GLY A 401 13.91 6.61 -33.44
C GLY A 401 14.54 7.89 -32.89
N VAL A 402 14.85 7.94 -31.59
CA VAL A 402 15.49 9.09 -30.93
C VAL A 402 16.60 8.60 -30.02
N GLU A 403 17.56 9.47 -29.72
CA GLU A 403 18.71 9.13 -28.88
C GLU A 403 18.25 8.65 -27.50
N VAL A 404 18.79 7.52 -27.05
CA VAL A 404 18.47 6.91 -25.75
C VAL A 404 19.66 7.03 -24.82
N SER A 405 19.46 7.67 -23.66
CA SER A 405 20.38 7.60 -22.53
C SER A 405 19.80 6.69 -21.44
N ALA A 406 20.34 5.48 -21.31
CA ALA A 406 19.88 4.46 -20.37
C ALA A 406 20.81 4.31 -19.17
N GLY A 407 20.27 3.87 -18.02
CA GLY A 407 21.06 3.52 -16.83
C GLY A 407 21.09 4.57 -15.72
N LEU A 408 20.43 5.72 -15.88
CA LEU A 408 20.51 6.79 -14.88
C LEU A 408 19.73 6.41 -13.59
N GLY A 409 20.47 6.13 -12.51
CA GLY A 409 19.89 5.76 -11.21
C GLY A 409 19.38 4.33 -11.09
N THR A 410 19.54 3.48 -12.11
CA THR A 410 19.14 2.06 -12.08
C THR A 410 20.36 1.13 -12.01
N SER A 411 20.19 -0.08 -11.46
CA SER A 411 21.24 -1.12 -11.45
C SER A 411 21.20 -2.07 -12.66
N LEU A 412 20.18 -1.92 -13.51
CA LEU A 412 19.93 -2.73 -14.70
C LEU A 412 19.55 -1.86 -15.90
N ALA A 413 20.12 -2.18 -17.06
CA ALA A 413 19.66 -1.73 -18.37
C ALA A 413 19.49 -2.97 -19.27
N CYS A 414 18.26 -3.34 -19.65
CA CYS A 414 18.01 -4.52 -20.46
C CYS A 414 17.11 -4.21 -21.66
N TYR A 415 17.56 -4.59 -22.86
CA TYR A 415 16.83 -4.47 -24.13
C TYR A 415 16.86 -5.82 -24.85
N VAL A 416 15.70 -6.29 -25.31
CA VAL A 416 15.57 -7.56 -26.04
C VAL A 416 14.75 -7.34 -27.32
N GLY A 417 15.27 -7.64 -28.51
CA GLY A 417 14.51 -7.48 -29.76
C GLY A 417 14.29 -6.01 -30.21
N VAL A 418 14.94 -5.05 -29.56
CA VAL A 418 14.74 -3.61 -29.81
C VAL A 418 15.50 -3.16 -31.06
N THR A 419 14.86 -2.37 -31.91
CA THR A 419 15.50 -1.73 -33.06
C THR A 419 15.85 -0.28 -32.72
N PHE A 420 17.13 0.06 -32.65
CA PHE A 420 17.60 1.43 -32.46
C PHE A 420 17.91 2.05 -33.82
N ALA A 421 17.15 3.07 -34.22
CA ALA A 421 17.36 3.85 -35.44
C ALA A 421 18.06 5.20 -35.16
N ALA A 422 18.58 5.37 -33.95
CA ALA A 422 19.35 6.50 -33.45
C ALA A 422 20.35 6.00 -32.39
N ASP A 423 21.27 6.87 -31.97
CA ASP A 423 22.32 6.52 -31.00
C ASP A 423 21.75 6.04 -29.66
N VAL A 424 22.36 5.00 -29.09
CA VAL A 424 22.06 4.47 -27.76
C VAL A 424 23.29 4.56 -26.86
N VAL A 425 23.16 5.29 -25.76
CA VAL A 425 24.19 5.45 -24.73
C VAL A 425 23.69 4.79 -23.46
N VAL A 426 24.39 3.76 -23.00
CA VAL A 426 24.20 3.21 -21.64
C VAL A 426 25.26 3.83 -20.75
N ASP A 427 24.88 4.82 -19.95
CA ASP A 427 25.80 5.48 -19.01
C ASP A 427 25.97 4.62 -17.76
N VAL A 428 26.88 3.66 -17.86
CA VAL A 428 27.19 2.73 -16.76
C VAL A 428 27.71 3.46 -15.52
N ALA A 429 28.27 4.67 -15.65
CA ALA A 429 28.79 5.42 -14.52
C ALA A 429 27.67 5.98 -13.63
N SER A 430 26.55 6.38 -14.23
CA SER A 430 25.35 6.88 -13.51
C SER A 430 24.40 5.79 -13.02
N MET A 431 24.71 4.51 -13.27
CA MET A 431 24.00 3.36 -12.71
C MET A 431 24.23 3.20 -11.20
N SER A 432 23.18 2.80 -10.50
CA SER A 432 23.16 2.57 -9.05
C SER A 432 23.54 1.12 -8.70
N GLY A 433 23.94 0.88 -7.44
CA GLY A 433 24.29 -0.45 -6.95
C GLY A 433 25.75 -0.88 -7.16
N SER A 434 26.15 -1.93 -6.44
CA SER A 434 27.49 -2.55 -6.51
C SER A 434 27.67 -3.49 -7.70
N VAL A 435 26.57 -3.96 -8.28
CA VAL A 435 26.52 -4.79 -9.49
C VAL A 435 25.65 -4.05 -10.50
N ARG A 436 26.19 -3.85 -11.72
CA ARG A 436 25.56 -3.09 -12.80
C ARG A 436 25.41 -4.02 -14.00
N ASN A 437 24.18 -4.37 -14.33
CA ASN A 437 23.89 -5.34 -15.40
C ASN A 437 23.39 -4.61 -16.65
N VAL A 438 24.05 -4.86 -17.79
CA VAL A 438 23.64 -4.32 -19.09
C VAL A 438 23.45 -5.48 -20.05
N THR A 439 22.26 -5.59 -20.62
CA THR A 439 21.89 -6.65 -21.56
C THR A 439 21.27 -6.04 -22.82
N LEU A 440 21.85 -6.35 -23.97
CA LEU A 440 21.29 -6.08 -25.30
C LEU A 440 21.20 -7.42 -26.04
N ALA A 441 20.02 -8.01 -26.15
CA ALA A 441 19.83 -9.32 -26.77
C ALA A 441 18.92 -9.19 -28.00
N ASN A 442 19.31 -9.72 -29.15
CA ASN A 442 18.53 -9.60 -30.40
C ASN A 442 18.17 -8.15 -30.80
N CYS A 443 18.93 -7.16 -30.33
CA CYS A 443 18.71 -5.76 -30.73
C CYS A 443 19.29 -5.50 -32.13
N THR A 444 18.60 -4.67 -32.90
CA THR A 444 19.04 -4.22 -34.23
C THR A 444 19.50 -2.78 -34.14
N LEU A 445 20.77 -2.49 -34.45
CA LEU A 445 21.29 -1.13 -34.56
C LEU A 445 21.25 -0.71 -36.03
N VAL A 446 20.36 0.20 -36.38
CA VAL A 446 20.20 0.76 -37.72
C VAL A 446 20.96 2.08 -37.72
N GLY A 447 22.23 2.03 -38.15
CA GLY A 447 23.11 3.18 -38.28
C GLY A 447 22.86 3.99 -39.55
#